data_AF-A0A533SJC5-F1
#
_entry.id   AF-A0A533SJC5-F1
#
_cell.length_a   1.000
_cell.length_b   1.000
_cell.length_c   1.000
_cell.angle_alpha   90.00
_cell.angle_beta   90.00
_cell.angle_gamma   90.00
#
_symmetry.space_group_name_H-M   'P 1'
#
loop_
_entity.id
_entity.type
_entity.pdbx_description
1 polymer ?
#
loop_
_entity_poly.entity_id
_entity_poly.type
_entity_poly.pdbx_seq_one_letter_code
_entity_poly.pdbx_strand_id
1 'polypeptide(L)'
;VIDHSMQVDHSGDSGSFDFNLDLEFARNSERYEFLKWGQGAFDNFRVVPPATGICHQVNLEYLADVVGVRKVDSKNIFIPDTLVGTDSHTTMINGLGVLGWGVGGIEAEAAMLGQPLYMLVPKVVGVKLTGELGAGVTATDLVLRVTQLLRAHGVVGKLVEFYGPGLKKLSLPDRAVVANMAPEYGATAGFFPVDSVTIDFLRFTGRDAGRVELAEKYLKAQGLFLEDGAKELRFSEMVELDMATVVPSVAGPKRPQDRLALGEVKKNFSQNLQKGFGKTVVACPDAESGKGARLDTYGCYAVDATIGDVPVKLTHGAVAIASITSCTNTSSPALMIGAGLLAKKAVEKGLSPRPWVKASLAPGSRVVTAYLAQAGLLSYLEALRFHVAGYACATCIGNSGDLPAPVGEAVKKGDLVVAGVVSGNRNFEGRINPLVKANYLASPQLVIAYALAGTVDIDFSTEPLGYGPNGDAVYLKDIWPTRQEVDEAVRGAVTSKMFNAEYSDVFTGDLKW
;
A
#
# COMPACT_ATOMS: atom_id res chain seq x y z
N VAL A 1 -1.21 -17.16 6.19
CA VAL A 1 -0.65 -15.99 6.91
C VAL A 1 -1.80 -15.34 7.65
N ILE A 2 -1.67 -15.07 8.95
CA ILE A 2 -2.74 -14.45 9.74
C ILE A 2 -2.49 -12.93 9.79
N ASP A 3 -3.29 -12.19 9.03
CA ASP A 3 -3.10 -10.75 8.80
C ASP A 3 -4.41 -9.93 8.68
N HIS A 4 -5.57 -10.59 8.77
CA HIS A 4 -6.90 -9.94 8.61
C HIS A 4 -7.66 -9.72 9.93
N SER A 5 -7.04 -10.05 11.06
CA SER A 5 -7.65 -10.09 12.39
C SER A 5 -7.37 -8.84 13.22
N MET A 6 -6.17 -8.27 13.10
CA MET A 6 -5.78 -7.05 13.80
C MET A 6 -6.63 -5.84 13.36
N GLN A 7 -7.01 -5.02 14.34
CA GLN A 7 -7.67 -3.74 14.15
C GLN A 7 -6.85 -2.63 14.81
N VAL A 8 -6.89 -1.44 14.21
CA VAL A 8 -6.24 -0.25 14.77
C VAL A 8 -7.12 0.34 15.87
N ASP A 9 -7.34 -0.39 16.96
CA ASP A 9 -8.12 0.08 18.12
C ASP A 9 -7.43 1.27 18.79
N HIS A 10 -6.11 1.20 18.93
CA HIS A 10 -5.24 2.25 19.47
C HIS A 10 -4.16 2.65 18.46
N SER A 11 -3.82 3.95 18.44
CA SER A 11 -2.86 4.50 17.48
C SER A 11 -2.26 5.81 17.98
N GLY A 12 -1.07 6.15 17.51
CA GLY A 12 -0.48 7.48 17.70
C GLY A 12 0.57 7.57 18.80
N ASP A 13 0.83 6.48 19.51
CA ASP A 13 1.87 6.40 20.54
C ASP A 13 2.58 5.03 20.57
N SER A 14 3.61 4.91 21.42
CA SER A 14 4.44 3.71 21.55
C SER A 14 3.72 2.47 22.09
N GLY A 15 2.55 2.63 22.73
CA GLY A 15 1.74 1.51 23.23
C GLY A 15 0.78 0.93 22.18
N SER A 16 0.66 1.55 21.00
CA SER A 16 -0.31 1.18 19.96
C SER A 16 -0.19 -0.28 19.52
N PHE A 17 1.03 -0.77 19.27
CA PHE A 17 1.25 -2.13 18.78
C PHE A 17 0.79 -3.19 19.79
N ASP A 18 1.31 -3.13 21.02
CA ASP A 18 1.02 -4.13 22.05
C ASP A 18 -0.47 -4.15 22.41
N PHE A 19 -1.09 -2.98 22.51
CA PHE A 19 -2.53 -2.86 22.78
C PHE A 19 -3.38 -3.53 21.70
N ASN A 20 -3.08 -3.25 20.42
CA ASN A 20 -3.82 -3.85 19.31
C ASN A 20 -3.60 -5.36 19.22
N LEU A 21 -2.38 -5.83 19.51
CA LEU A 21 -2.03 -7.24 19.52
C LEU A 21 -2.75 -7.99 20.65
N ASP A 22 -2.80 -7.42 21.86
CA ASP A 22 -3.55 -7.97 23.00
C ASP A 22 -5.04 -8.15 22.66
N LEU A 23 -5.67 -7.13 22.08
CA LEU A 23 -7.06 -7.20 21.65
C LEU A 23 -7.29 -8.17 20.50
N GLU A 24 -6.35 -8.26 19.56
CA GLU A 24 -6.39 -9.23 18.47
C GLU A 24 -6.45 -10.66 19.01
N PHE A 25 -5.56 -11.04 19.93
CA PHE A 25 -5.57 -12.37 20.55
C PHE A 25 -6.82 -12.61 21.39
N ALA A 26 -7.24 -11.63 22.20
CA ALA A 26 -8.44 -11.75 23.04
C ALA A 26 -9.71 -11.97 22.20
N ARG A 27 -9.82 -11.36 21.02
CA ARG A 27 -11.00 -11.47 20.14
C ARG A 27 -10.98 -12.71 19.23
N ASN A 28 -9.82 -13.31 18.99
CA ASN A 28 -9.65 -14.32 17.94
C ASN A 28 -9.04 -15.65 18.44
N SER A 29 -8.92 -15.87 19.75
CA SER A 29 -8.29 -17.07 20.33
C SER A 29 -8.83 -18.38 19.74
N GLU A 30 -10.15 -18.55 19.67
CA GLU A 30 -10.78 -19.74 19.10
C GLU A 30 -10.38 -19.96 17.63
N ARG A 31 -10.35 -18.89 16.83
CA ARG A 31 -9.94 -18.96 15.41
C ARG A 31 -8.47 -19.34 15.26
N TYR A 32 -7.63 -18.88 16.18
CA TYR A 32 -6.19 -19.17 16.19
C TYR A 32 -5.90 -20.59 16.62
N GLU A 33 -6.57 -21.07 17.67
CA GLU A 33 -6.52 -22.47 18.08
C GLU A 33 -6.98 -23.40 16.95
N PHE A 34 -8.04 -23.04 16.23
CA PHE A 34 -8.50 -23.80 15.06
C PHE A 34 -7.47 -23.85 13.93
N LEU A 35 -6.84 -22.71 13.58
CA LEU A 35 -5.78 -22.69 12.56
C LEU A 35 -4.53 -23.46 12.99
N LYS A 36 -4.17 -23.38 14.28
CA LYS A 36 -3.04 -24.11 14.85
C LYS A 36 -3.30 -25.62 14.88
N TRP A 37 -4.51 -26.04 15.23
CA TRP A 37 -4.96 -27.43 15.07
C TRP A 37 -4.82 -27.89 13.61
N GLY A 38 -5.21 -27.05 12.65
CA GLY A 38 -5.06 -27.33 11.21
C GLY A 38 -3.63 -27.67 10.80
N GLN A 39 -2.61 -27.05 11.41
CA GLN A 39 -1.19 -27.36 11.15
C GLN A 39 -0.80 -28.79 11.53
N GLY A 40 -1.45 -29.37 12.54
CA GLY A 40 -1.24 -30.76 12.91
C GLY A 40 -2.14 -31.74 12.18
N ALA A 41 -3.26 -31.26 11.60
CA ALA A 41 -4.30 -32.10 11.01
C ALA A 41 -4.14 -32.34 9.51
N PHE A 42 -3.50 -31.43 8.77
CA PHE A 42 -3.38 -31.50 7.31
C PHE A 42 -1.92 -31.49 6.83
N ASP A 43 -1.61 -32.36 5.87
CA ASP A 43 -0.33 -32.36 5.18
C ASP A 43 -0.12 -31.06 4.37
N ASN A 44 1.13 -30.61 4.27
CA ASN A 44 1.53 -29.43 3.50
C ASN A 44 0.85 -28.11 3.91
N PHE A 45 0.22 -28.05 5.08
CA PHE A 45 -0.37 -26.84 5.62
C PHE A 45 0.58 -26.14 6.61
N ARG A 46 0.89 -24.87 6.35
CA ARG A 46 1.75 -24.04 7.20
C ARG A 46 1.02 -22.74 7.53
N VAL A 47 1.10 -22.32 8.78
CA VAL A 47 0.56 -21.04 9.23
C VAL A 47 1.72 -20.12 9.57
N VAL A 48 1.70 -18.93 8.97
CA VAL A 48 2.48 -17.79 9.46
C VAL A 48 1.62 -17.10 10.52
N PRO A 49 2.10 -16.99 11.76
CA PRO A 49 1.33 -16.51 12.91
C PRO A 49 1.01 -15.01 12.83
N PRO A 50 0.16 -14.49 13.75
CA PRO A 50 -0.14 -13.07 13.84
C PRO A 50 1.13 -12.21 14.03
N ALA A 51 1.03 -10.92 13.67
CA ALA A 51 2.10 -9.92 13.84
C ALA A 51 3.46 -10.24 13.18
N THR A 52 3.48 -11.13 12.19
CA THR A 52 4.66 -11.37 11.33
C THR A 52 4.67 -10.48 10.09
N GLY A 53 3.51 -10.27 9.46
CA GLY A 53 3.38 -9.50 8.23
C GLY A 53 2.11 -9.81 7.44
N ILE A 54 1.94 -9.13 6.31
CA ILE A 54 0.80 -9.26 5.40
C ILE A 54 1.11 -10.33 4.35
N CYS A 55 0.13 -11.16 4.02
CA CYS A 55 0.26 -12.35 3.17
C CYS A 55 1.05 -12.10 1.88
N HIS A 56 0.75 -11.05 1.13
CA HIS A 56 1.39 -10.79 -0.16
C HIS A 56 2.83 -10.27 -0.04
N GLN A 57 3.13 -9.50 1.01
CA GLN A 57 4.50 -9.04 1.27
C GLN A 57 5.36 -10.19 1.77
N VAL A 58 4.85 -11.02 2.70
CA VAL A 58 5.51 -12.27 3.12
C VAL A 58 5.68 -13.24 1.94
N ASN A 59 4.73 -13.28 1.00
CA ASN A 59 4.87 -14.09 -0.20
C ASN A 59 6.04 -13.61 -1.08
N LEU A 60 6.06 -12.30 -1.38
CA LEU A 60 7.11 -11.67 -2.18
C LEU A 60 8.50 -11.80 -1.52
N GLU A 61 8.58 -11.54 -0.22
CA GLU A 61 9.83 -11.46 0.53
C GLU A 61 10.32 -12.81 1.06
N TYR A 62 9.47 -13.85 1.13
CA TYR A 62 9.87 -15.16 1.68
C TYR A 62 9.30 -16.41 0.98
N LEU A 63 7.98 -16.50 0.78
CA LEU A 63 7.35 -17.79 0.41
C LEU A 63 7.54 -18.19 -1.05
N ALA A 64 7.58 -17.23 -1.97
CA ALA A 64 7.71 -17.51 -3.40
C ALA A 64 9.13 -17.93 -3.79
N ASP A 65 9.21 -18.98 -4.60
CA ASP A 65 10.45 -19.61 -5.05
C ASP A 65 10.77 -19.29 -6.52
N VAL A 66 9.81 -18.75 -7.29
CA VAL A 66 9.87 -18.48 -8.75
C VAL A 66 9.98 -19.75 -9.62
N VAL A 67 10.75 -20.74 -9.17
CA VAL A 67 10.82 -22.09 -9.75
C VAL A 67 10.71 -23.12 -8.62
N GLY A 68 9.60 -23.84 -8.61
CA GLY A 68 9.34 -24.91 -7.65
C GLY A 68 10.06 -26.22 -8.01
N VAL A 69 10.31 -27.03 -6.99
CA VAL A 69 10.88 -28.39 -7.14
C VAL A 69 9.87 -29.42 -6.65
N ARG A 70 9.46 -30.35 -7.52
CA ARG A 70 8.62 -31.49 -7.16
C ARG A 70 9.41 -32.79 -7.28
N LYS A 71 9.28 -33.68 -6.30
CA LYS A 71 9.83 -35.04 -6.40
C LYS A 71 8.79 -35.96 -7.05
N VAL A 72 9.14 -36.54 -8.20
CA VAL A 72 8.32 -37.53 -8.93
C VAL A 72 9.23 -38.71 -9.27
N ASP A 73 8.88 -39.92 -8.85
CA ASP A 73 9.65 -41.15 -9.09
C ASP A 73 11.15 -41.03 -8.74
N SER A 74 11.45 -40.45 -7.57
CA SER A 74 12.82 -40.14 -7.10
C SER A 74 13.62 -39.15 -7.96
N LYS A 75 13.00 -38.49 -8.94
CA LYS A 75 13.58 -37.39 -9.74
C LYS A 75 13.04 -36.05 -9.28
N ASN A 76 13.88 -35.03 -9.34
CA ASN A 76 13.43 -33.65 -9.18
C ASN A 76 12.89 -33.15 -10.52
N ILE A 77 11.65 -32.68 -10.52
CA ILE A 77 11.01 -31.97 -11.62
C ILE A 77 10.94 -30.50 -11.24
N PHE A 78 11.47 -29.65 -12.11
CA PHE A 78 11.44 -28.20 -11.96
C PHE A 78 10.28 -27.63 -12.78
N ILE A 79 9.51 -26.74 -12.15
CA ILE A 79 8.35 -26.09 -12.76
C ILE A 79 8.35 -24.61 -12.38
N PRO A 80 7.81 -23.71 -13.23
CA PRO A 80 7.58 -22.34 -12.81
C PRO A 80 6.66 -22.33 -11.59
N ASP A 81 6.97 -21.47 -10.63
CA ASP A 81 6.08 -21.21 -9.50
C ASP A 81 4.80 -20.54 -10.02
N THR A 82 3.66 -21.04 -9.53
CA THR A 82 2.32 -20.52 -9.83
C THR A 82 1.44 -20.78 -8.62
N LEU A 83 0.49 -19.89 -8.32
CA LEU A 83 -0.43 -20.10 -7.22
C LEU A 83 -1.80 -19.46 -7.45
N VAL A 84 -2.79 -19.96 -6.73
CA VAL A 84 -3.98 -19.20 -6.40
C VAL A 84 -4.02 -18.93 -4.91
N GLY A 85 -4.62 -17.82 -4.50
CA GLY A 85 -4.79 -17.47 -3.10
C GLY A 85 -6.22 -17.08 -2.81
N THR A 86 -6.65 -17.27 -1.56
CA THR A 86 -7.97 -16.85 -1.08
C THR A 86 -8.03 -15.36 -0.75
N ASP A 87 -7.32 -14.54 -1.54
CA ASP A 87 -7.32 -13.08 -1.49
C ASP A 87 -7.18 -12.53 -2.91
N SER A 88 -7.94 -11.48 -3.25
CA SER A 88 -7.93 -10.94 -4.61
C SER A 88 -6.56 -10.43 -5.05
N HIS A 89 -5.76 -9.87 -4.14
CA HIS A 89 -4.47 -9.24 -4.44
C HIS A 89 -3.30 -10.23 -4.42
N THR A 90 -3.57 -11.56 -4.42
CA THR A 90 -2.54 -12.57 -4.74
C THR A 90 -1.81 -12.24 -6.04
N THR A 91 -2.46 -11.48 -6.93
CA THR A 91 -1.85 -10.92 -8.13
C THR A 91 -0.61 -10.07 -7.91
N MET A 92 -0.35 -9.58 -6.70
CA MET A 92 0.89 -8.85 -6.35
C MET A 92 2.15 -9.66 -6.69
N ILE A 93 2.10 -10.98 -6.54
CA ILE A 93 3.25 -11.85 -6.79
C ILE A 93 3.64 -11.92 -8.28
N ASN A 94 2.72 -11.53 -9.17
CA ASN A 94 3.00 -11.43 -10.60
C ASN A 94 4.09 -10.40 -10.93
N GLY A 95 4.37 -9.46 -10.02
CA GLY A 95 5.53 -8.56 -10.14
C GLY A 95 6.88 -9.30 -10.12
N LEU A 96 6.93 -10.47 -9.48
CA LEU A 96 8.08 -11.39 -9.36
C LEU A 96 8.12 -12.43 -10.50
N GLY A 97 7.21 -12.34 -11.48
CA GLY A 97 7.09 -13.31 -12.57
C GLY A 97 6.50 -14.67 -12.17
N VAL A 98 5.86 -14.73 -11.00
CA VAL A 98 5.07 -15.88 -10.55
C VAL A 98 3.62 -15.65 -10.96
N LEU A 99 3.08 -16.50 -11.83
CA LEU A 99 1.68 -16.34 -12.27
C LEU A 99 0.74 -16.75 -11.14
N GLY A 100 0.02 -15.78 -10.58
CA GLY A 100 -0.97 -16.05 -9.55
C GLY A 100 -2.08 -15.01 -9.44
N TRP A 101 -3.22 -15.45 -8.91
CA TRP A 101 -4.42 -14.62 -8.78
C TRP A 101 -5.32 -15.09 -7.63
N GLY A 102 -6.29 -14.25 -7.28
CA GLY A 102 -7.25 -14.55 -6.23
C GLY A 102 -8.40 -15.45 -6.69
N VAL A 103 -8.79 -16.39 -5.83
CA VAL A 103 -9.96 -17.27 -6.01
C VAL A 103 -10.79 -17.35 -4.72
N GLY A 104 -11.97 -17.96 -4.78
CA GLY A 104 -12.76 -18.26 -3.58
C GLY A 104 -12.15 -19.42 -2.78
N GLY A 105 -12.60 -19.56 -1.53
CA GLY A 105 -12.12 -20.63 -0.64
C GLY A 105 -12.38 -22.04 -1.19
N ILE A 106 -13.52 -22.25 -1.86
CA ILE A 106 -13.91 -23.55 -2.42
C ILE A 106 -13.00 -23.94 -3.59
N GLU A 107 -12.66 -22.99 -4.48
CA GLU A 107 -11.72 -23.25 -5.57
C GLU A 107 -10.30 -23.55 -5.06
N ALA A 108 -9.86 -22.82 -4.02
CA ALA A 108 -8.57 -23.09 -3.38
C ALA A 108 -8.55 -24.48 -2.72
N GLU A 109 -9.63 -24.86 -2.02
CA GLU A 109 -9.77 -26.19 -1.42
C GLU A 109 -9.74 -27.31 -2.47
N ALA A 110 -10.51 -27.16 -3.55
CA ALA A 110 -10.48 -28.11 -4.65
C ALA A 110 -9.06 -28.26 -5.25
N ALA A 111 -8.35 -27.15 -5.45
CA ALA A 111 -6.98 -27.17 -5.94
C ALA A 111 -6.01 -27.87 -4.96
N MET A 112 -6.16 -27.66 -3.64
CA MET A 112 -5.39 -28.36 -2.61
C MET A 112 -5.64 -29.87 -2.63
N LEU A 113 -6.85 -30.31 -2.98
CA LEU A 113 -7.22 -31.71 -3.15
C LEU A 113 -6.79 -32.31 -4.51
N GLY A 114 -6.04 -31.56 -5.31
CA GLY A 114 -5.49 -32.02 -6.59
C GLY A 114 -6.39 -31.78 -7.81
N GLN A 115 -7.53 -31.10 -7.64
CA GLN A 115 -8.40 -30.75 -8.76
C GLN A 115 -7.76 -29.62 -9.60
N PRO A 116 -7.60 -29.80 -10.92
CA PRO A 116 -7.17 -28.72 -11.79
C PRO A 116 -8.16 -27.55 -11.79
N LEU A 117 -7.65 -26.32 -11.86
CA LEU A 117 -8.49 -25.15 -12.10
C LEU A 117 -8.87 -25.08 -13.57
N TYR A 118 -10.16 -24.90 -13.84
CA TYR A 118 -10.68 -24.73 -15.20
C TYR A 118 -10.90 -23.24 -15.48
N MET A 119 -10.30 -22.75 -16.56
CA MET A 119 -10.56 -21.41 -17.07
C MET A 119 -10.63 -21.44 -18.59
N LEU A 120 -11.43 -20.54 -19.17
CA LEU A 120 -11.35 -20.26 -20.60
C LEU A 120 -9.96 -19.68 -20.90
N VAL A 121 -9.36 -20.09 -22.02
CA VAL A 121 -8.07 -19.53 -22.46
C VAL A 121 -8.23 -18.01 -22.58
N PRO A 122 -7.56 -17.21 -21.72
CA PRO A 122 -7.82 -15.79 -21.63
C PRO A 122 -7.14 -15.06 -22.78
N LYS A 123 -7.73 -13.93 -23.19
CA LYS A 123 -6.99 -12.94 -23.98
C LYS A 123 -5.88 -12.34 -23.13
N VAL A 124 -4.78 -11.96 -23.76
CA VAL A 124 -3.66 -11.26 -23.11
C VAL A 124 -3.56 -9.85 -23.68
N VAL A 125 -3.66 -8.84 -22.82
CA VAL A 125 -3.46 -7.44 -23.15
C VAL A 125 -2.02 -7.05 -22.84
N GLY A 126 -1.25 -6.68 -23.86
CA GLY A 126 0.12 -6.21 -23.70
C GLY A 126 0.15 -4.73 -23.35
N VAL A 127 0.73 -4.37 -22.22
CA VAL A 127 0.93 -2.97 -21.80
C VAL A 127 2.39 -2.58 -22.02
N LYS A 128 2.64 -1.79 -23.07
CA LYS A 128 3.97 -1.29 -23.41
C LYS A 128 4.33 -0.10 -22.52
N LEU A 129 5.28 -0.29 -21.63
CA LEU A 129 5.85 0.78 -20.82
C LEU A 129 7.03 1.41 -21.55
N THR A 130 6.98 2.72 -21.73
CA THR A 130 8.07 3.52 -22.31
C THR A 130 8.42 4.70 -21.38
N GLY A 131 9.52 5.40 -21.68
CA GLY A 131 9.97 6.53 -20.86
C GLY A 131 10.44 6.12 -19.46
N GLU A 132 10.48 7.10 -18.56
CA GLU A 132 10.80 6.92 -17.15
C GLU A 132 9.94 7.86 -16.29
N LEU A 133 9.69 7.47 -15.04
CA LEU A 133 8.92 8.30 -14.11
C LEU A 133 9.64 9.61 -13.83
N GLY A 134 8.89 10.72 -13.91
CA GLY A 134 9.40 12.06 -13.65
C GLY A 134 9.79 12.30 -12.18
N ALA A 135 10.41 13.45 -11.92
CA ALA A 135 10.79 13.84 -10.56
C ALA A 135 9.55 13.97 -9.66
N GLY A 136 9.64 13.42 -8.45
CA GLY A 136 8.55 13.43 -7.47
C GLY A 136 7.41 12.45 -7.76
N VAL A 137 7.46 11.70 -8.86
CA VAL A 137 6.49 10.66 -9.20
C VAL A 137 6.90 9.34 -8.54
N THR A 138 5.92 8.64 -7.98
CA THR A 138 6.12 7.38 -7.24
C THR A 138 5.52 6.18 -7.97
N ALA A 139 5.87 4.97 -7.54
CA ALA A 139 5.22 3.75 -8.03
C ALA A 139 3.70 3.74 -7.75
N THR A 140 3.26 4.40 -6.67
CA THR A 140 1.83 4.58 -6.38
C THR A 140 1.16 5.40 -7.50
N ASP A 141 1.78 6.48 -7.96
CA ASP A 141 1.24 7.29 -9.05
C ASP A 141 1.13 6.50 -10.37
N LEU A 142 2.15 5.67 -10.64
CA LEU A 142 2.15 4.78 -11.80
C LEU A 142 0.99 3.78 -11.73
N VAL A 143 0.80 3.09 -10.60
CA VAL A 143 -0.30 2.10 -10.51
C VAL A 143 -1.67 2.77 -10.55
N LEU A 144 -1.85 3.97 -10.00
CA LEU A 144 -3.12 4.69 -10.13
C LEU A 144 -3.37 5.08 -11.59
N ARG A 145 -2.34 5.47 -12.35
CA ARG A 145 -2.47 5.75 -13.78
C ARG A 145 -2.78 4.50 -14.59
N VAL A 146 -2.10 3.38 -14.32
CA VAL A 146 -2.38 2.08 -14.93
C VAL A 146 -3.80 1.63 -14.63
N THR A 147 -4.26 1.81 -13.39
CA THR A 147 -5.60 1.43 -12.96
C THR A 147 -6.67 2.20 -13.73
N GLN A 148 -6.52 3.52 -13.84
CA GLN A 148 -7.40 4.38 -14.63
C GLN A 148 -7.42 3.96 -16.11
N LEU A 149 -6.24 3.74 -16.70
CA LEU A 149 -6.08 3.38 -18.11
C LEU A 149 -6.74 2.04 -18.44
N LEU A 150 -6.44 1.00 -17.66
CA LEU A 150 -6.92 -0.36 -17.92
C LEU A 150 -8.41 -0.53 -17.58
N ARG A 151 -8.95 0.24 -16.64
CA ARG A 151 -10.40 0.32 -16.45
C ARG A 151 -11.13 0.93 -17.64
N ALA A 152 -10.58 2.00 -18.22
CA ALA A 152 -11.13 2.60 -19.42
C ALA A 152 -11.05 1.65 -20.62
N HIS A 153 -9.96 0.87 -20.74
CA HIS A 153 -9.78 -0.10 -21.82
C HIS A 153 -10.68 -1.34 -21.70
N GLY A 154 -10.95 -1.81 -20.48
CA GLY A 154 -11.81 -2.97 -20.22
C GLY A 154 -11.05 -4.30 -20.34
N VAL A 155 -10.45 -4.72 -19.21
CA VAL A 155 -9.64 -5.94 -19.11
C VAL A 155 -10.26 -7.06 -18.25
N VAL A 156 -11.55 -6.98 -17.96
CA VAL A 156 -12.28 -8.01 -17.20
C VAL A 156 -12.19 -9.38 -17.88
N GLY A 157 -11.73 -10.39 -17.14
CA GLY A 157 -11.56 -11.75 -17.64
C GLY A 157 -10.36 -11.95 -18.57
N LYS A 158 -9.48 -10.95 -18.69
CA LYS A 158 -8.24 -11.00 -19.48
C LYS A 158 -7.02 -11.07 -18.55
N LEU A 159 -5.90 -11.57 -19.08
CA LEU A 159 -4.59 -11.34 -18.49
C LEU A 159 -4.02 -10.03 -19.02
N VAL A 160 -3.26 -9.35 -18.18
CA VAL A 160 -2.44 -8.20 -18.57
C VAL A 160 -0.98 -8.60 -18.42
N GLU A 161 -0.16 -8.29 -19.41
CA GLU A 161 1.28 -8.50 -19.36
C GLU A 161 2.01 -7.20 -19.67
N PHE A 162 2.90 -6.78 -18.78
CA PHE A 162 3.69 -5.57 -18.91
C PHE A 162 5.00 -5.87 -19.63
N TYR A 163 5.33 -5.04 -20.62
CA TYR A 163 6.54 -5.22 -21.43
C TYR A 163 7.08 -3.87 -21.91
N GLY A 164 8.19 -3.89 -22.65
CA GLY A 164 8.78 -2.70 -23.27
C GLY A 164 9.96 -2.10 -22.50
N PRO A 165 10.62 -1.08 -23.06
CA PRO A 165 11.88 -0.55 -22.53
C PRO A 165 11.77 0.07 -21.14
N GLY A 166 10.58 0.55 -20.76
CA GLY A 166 10.30 1.12 -19.44
C GLY A 166 10.38 0.10 -18.30
N LEU A 167 10.19 -1.20 -18.59
CA LEU A 167 10.18 -2.26 -17.58
C LEU A 167 11.48 -2.32 -16.74
N LYS A 168 12.62 -2.06 -17.39
CA LYS A 168 13.96 -2.07 -16.75
C LYS A 168 14.20 -0.87 -15.83
N LYS A 169 13.35 0.17 -15.90
CA LYS A 169 13.43 1.36 -15.07
C LYS A 169 12.68 1.19 -13.74
N LEU A 170 11.92 0.11 -13.59
CA LEU A 170 11.15 -0.22 -12.41
C LEU A 170 11.88 -1.24 -11.56
N SER A 171 12.00 -0.96 -10.26
CA SER A 171 12.46 -1.95 -9.28
C SER A 171 11.42 -3.08 -9.13
N LEU A 172 11.82 -4.22 -8.57
CA LEU A 172 10.88 -5.31 -8.32
C LEU A 172 9.71 -4.87 -7.41
N PRO A 173 9.92 -4.12 -6.31
CA PRO A 173 8.81 -3.57 -5.54
C PRO A 173 7.86 -2.67 -6.35
N ASP A 174 8.36 -1.88 -7.30
CA ASP A 174 7.49 -1.05 -8.16
C ASP A 174 6.60 -1.91 -9.07
N ARG A 175 7.13 -3.03 -9.59
CA ARG A 175 6.35 -4.01 -10.35
C ARG A 175 5.27 -4.65 -9.49
N ALA A 176 5.62 -5.01 -8.25
CA ALA A 176 4.67 -5.60 -7.30
C ALA A 176 3.54 -4.62 -6.94
N VAL A 177 3.83 -3.32 -6.79
CA VAL A 177 2.81 -2.27 -6.59
C VAL A 177 1.82 -2.26 -7.76
N VAL A 178 2.30 -2.32 -9.01
CA VAL A 178 1.44 -2.33 -10.22
C VAL A 178 0.64 -3.63 -10.35
N ALA A 179 1.27 -4.77 -10.08
CA ALA A 179 0.64 -6.10 -10.15
C ALA A 179 -0.41 -6.31 -9.05
N ASN A 180 -0.22 -5.71 -7.88
CA ASN A 180 -1.15 -5.79 -6.74
C ASN A 180 -2.56 -5.32 -7.12
N MET A 181 -2.67 -4.19 -7.83
CA MET A 181 -3.95 -3.58 -8.16
C MET A 181 -4.66 -4.21 -9.38
N ALA A 182 -4.26 -5.41 -9.81
CA ALA A 182 -4.93 -6.12 -10.90
C ALA A 182 -6.44 -6.32 -10.71
N PRO A 183 -6.93 -6.68 -9.53
CA PRO A 183 -8.37 -6.73 -9.27
C PRO A 183 -9.03 -5.36 -9.45
N GLU A 184 -8.34 -4.28 -9.08
CA GLU A 184 -8.82 -2.89 -9.15
C GLU A 184 -8.87 -2.35 -10.58
N TYR A 185 -8.09 -2.87 -11.54
CA TYR A 185 -8.31 -2.65 -12.98
C TYR A 185 -9.06 -3.76 -13.71
N GLY A 186 -9.32 -4.89 -13.05
CA GLY A 186 -10.22 -5.95 -13.47
C GLY A 186 -9.56 -7.11 -14.18
N ALA A 187 -8.24 -7.10 -14.33
CA ALA A 187 -7.56 -8.23 -14.93
C ALA A 187 -7.58 -9.42 -13.96
N THR A 188 -7.53 -10.63 -14.52
CA THR A 188 -7.28 -11.83 -13.70
C THR A 188 -5.88 -11.78 -13.09
N ALA A 189 -4.89 -11.28 -13.84
CA ALA A 189 -3.52 -11.08 -13.39
C ALA A 189 -2.86 -9.90 -14.13
N GLY A 190 -1.87 -9.28 -13.49
CA GLY A 190 -1.00 -8.25 -14.07
C GLY A 190 0.46 -8.71 -14.03
N PHE A 191 0.92 -9.35 -15.11
CA PHE A 191 2.15 -10.12 -15.17
C PHE A 191 3.37 -9.32 -15.60
N PHE A 192 4.47 -9.46 -14.85
CA PHE A 192 5.80 -8.98 -15.21
C PHE A 192 6.70 -10.20 -15.40
N PRO A 193 7.28 -10.42 -16.60
CA PRO A 193 8.13 -11.60 -16.83
C PRO A 193 9.41 -11.55 -15.99
N VAL A 194 9.95 -12.72 -15.69
CA VAL A 194 11.22 -12.86 -14.95
C VAL A 194 12.38 -12.33 -15.79
N ASP A 195 13.18 -11.44 -15.20
CA ASP A 195 14.38 -10.85 -15.79
C ASP A 195 15.51 -10.73 -14.76
N SER A 196 16.60 -10.04 -15.10
CA SER A 196 17.72 -9.83 -14.17
C SER A 196 17.32 -9.12 -12.87
N VAL A 197 16.41 -8.14 -12.94
CA VAL A 197 15.90 -7.42 -11.75
C VAL A 197 15.21 -8.38 -10.78
N THR A 198 14.49 -9.36 -11.32
CA THR A 198 13.84 -10.41 -10.53
C THR A 198 14.87 -11.28 -9.81
N ILE A 199 15.89 -11.75 -10.53
CA ILE A 199 16.95 -12.59 -9.95
C ILE A 199 17.74 -11.83 -8.89
N ASP A 200 18.07 -10.56 -9.13
CA ASP A 200 18.77 -9.71 -8.16
C ASP A 200 17.94 -9.48 -6.90
N PHE A 201 16.61 -9.36 -7.02
CA PHE A 201 15.72 -9.28 -5.87
C PHE A 201 15.69 -10.58 -5.06
N LEU A 202 15.69 -11.75 -5.69
CA LEU A 202 15.78 -13.03 -4.98
C LEU A 202 17.09 -13.14 -4.17
N ARG A 203 18.23 -12.77 -4.78
CA ARG A 203 19.52 -12.71 -4.07
C ARG A 203 19.47 -11.72 -2.91
N PHE A 204 18.94 -10.53 -3.15
CA PHE A 204 18.87 -9.46 -2.16
C PHE A 204 18.01 -9.83 -0.96
N THR A 205 16.87 -10.49 -1.17
CA THR A 205 15.97 -10.96 -0.10
C THR A 205 16.45 -12.22 0.61
N GLY A 206 17.69 -12.67 0.34
CA GLY A 206 18.31 -13.77 1.08
C GLY A 206 17.85 -15.16 0.65
N ARG A 207 17.28 -15.31 -0.56
CA ARG A 207 16.99 -16.65 -1.11
C ARG A 207 18.27 -17.47 -1.24
N ASP A 208 18.13 -18.77 -1.04
CA ASP A 208 19.24 -19.72 -1.19
C ASP A 208 19.92 -19.57 -2.56
N ALA A 209 21.25 -19.42 -2.55
CA ALA A 209 22.02 -19.12 -3.75
C ALA A 209 21.88 -20.21 -4.83
N GLY A 210 21.81 -21.49 -4.40
CA GLY A 210 21.61 -22.62 -5.29
C GLY A 210 20.23 -22.59 -5.96
N ARG A 211 19.17 -22.25 -5.21
CA ARG A 211 17.82 -22.05 -5.76
C ARG A 211 17.76 -20.90 -6.75
N VAL A 212 18.42 -19.78 -6.46
CA VAL A 212 18.43 -18.62 -7.36
C VAL A 212 19.13 -18.95 -8.68
N GLU A 213 20.30 -19.58 -8.61
CA GLU A 213 21.02 -20.04 -9.80
C GLU A 213 20.21 -21.05 -10.61
N LEU A 214 19.52 -21.98 -9.92
CA LEU A 214 18.64 -22.93 -10.55
C LEU A 214 17.48 -22.25 -11.28
N ALA A 215 16.82 -21.28 -10.64
CA ALA A 215 15.69 -20.56 -11.23
C ALA A 215 16.13 -19.81 -12.50
N GLU A 216 17.26 -19.10 -12.46
CA GLU A 216 17.79 -18.38 -13.61
C GLU A 216 18.12 -19.33 -14.78
N LYS A 217 18.82 -20.45 -14.51
CA LYS A 217 19.19 -21.43 -15.55
C LYS A 217 17.96 -22.11 -16.14
N TYR A 218 17.02 -22.53 -15.30
CA TYR A 218 15.79 -23.18 -15.72
C TYR A 218 14.97 -22.28 -16.64
N LEU A 219 14.69 -21.05 -16.22
CA LEU A 219 13.84 -20.14 -16.98
C LEU A 219 14.48 -19.74 -18.32
N LYS A 220 15.81 -19.54 -18.37
CA LYS A 220 16.54 -19.34 -19.62
C LYS A 220 16.42 -20.55 -20.55
N ALA A 221 16.62 -21.77 -20.03
CA ALA A 221 16.50 -23.00 -20.82
C ALA A 221 15.08 -23.24 -21.34
N GLN A 222 14.05 -22.79 -20.61
CA GLN A 222 12.63 -22.90 -21.02
C GLN A 222 12.17 -21.74 -21.92
N GLY A 223 12.98 -20.71 -22.14
CA GLY A 223 12.57 -19.50 -22.87
C GLY A 223 11.55 -18.63 -22.11
N LEU A 224 11.53 -18.72 -20.77
CA LEU A 224 10.65 -17.98 -19.86
C LEU A 224 11.39 -16.83 -19.12
N PHE A 225 12.64 -16.57 -19.49
CA PHE A 225 13.43 -15.46 -18.99
C PHE A 225 13.46 -14.34 -20.03
N LEU A 226 13.08 -13.12 -19.64
CA LEU A 226 13.10 -11.96 -20.51
C LEU A 226 14.55 -11.48 -20.71
N GLU A 227 15.11 -11.83 -21.87
CA GLU A 227 16.44 -11.38 -22.27
C GLU A 227 16.44 -10.02 -22.98
N ASP A 228 17.60 -9.38 -22.98
CA ASP A 228 17.85 -8.14 -23.70
C ASP A 228 17.69 -8.35 -25.20
N GLY A 229 16.83 -7.54 -25.83
CA GLY A 229 16.53 -7.69 -27.26
C GLY A 229 15.62 -8.87 -27.59
N ALA A 230 14.93 -9.45 -26.59
CA ALA A 230 13.88 -10.44 -26.83
C ALA A 230 12.86 -9.90 -27.86
N LYS A 231 12.39 -10.81 -28.74
CA LYS A 231 11.39 -10.47 -29.74
C LYS A 231 10.10 -10.03 -29.05
N GLU A 232 9.43 -9.03 -29.62
CA GLU A 232 8.13 -8.60 -29.10
C GLU A 232 7.13 -9.77 -29.19
N LEU A 233 6.44 -10.01 -28.08
CA LEU A 233 5.39 -11.03 -27.99
C LEU A 233 4.14 -10.58 -28.76
N ARG A 234 3.37 -11.56 -29.24
CA ARG A 234 2.08 -11.31 -29.88
C ARG A 234 0.97 -11.32 -28.84
N PHE A 235 0.46 -10.15 -28.49
CA PHE A 235 -0.68 -10.01 -27.60
C PHE A 235 -2.00 -9.97 -28.38
N SER A 236 -3.12 -10.19 -27.66
CA SER A 236 -4.47 -10.09 -28.24
C SER A 236 -4.87 -8.64 -28.48
N GLU A 237 -4.44 -7.75 -27.60
CA GLU A 237 -4.72 -6.31 -27.60
C GLU A 237 -3.49 -5.58 -27.06
N MET A 238 -3.30 -4.33 -27.48
CA MET A 238 -2.14 -3.51 -27.13
C MET A 238 -2.58 -2.21 -26.48
N VAL A 239 -1.91 -1.84 -25.40
CA VAL A 239 -2.06 -0.54 -24.72
C VAL A 239 -0.66 0.01 -24.51
N GLU A 240 -0.46 1.30 -24.71
CA GLU A 240 0.83 1.96 -24.47
C GLU A 240 0.70 2.98 -23.34
N LEU A 241 1.75 3.06 -22.51
CA LEU A 241 1.89 4.06 -21.46
C LEU A 241 3.32 4.60 -21.44
N ASP A 242 3.45 5.86 -21.81
CA ASP A 242 4.66 6.64 -21.55
C ASP A 242 4.68 7.07 -20.08
N MET A 243 5.62 6.51 -19.31
CA MET A 243 5.78 6.78 -17.89
C MET A 243 6.16 8.24 -17.59
N ALA A 244 6.71 8.98 -18.57
CA ALA A 244 7.00 10.40 -18.41
C ALA A 244 5.72 11.26 -18.31
N THR A 245 4.57 10.73 -18.74
CA THR A 245 3.26 11.40 -18.63
C THR A 245 2.58 11.21 -17.26
N VAL A 246 3.12 10.34 -16.41
CA VAL A 246 2.60 10.11 -15.06
C VAL A 246 2.93 11.32 -14.19
N VAL A 247 1.92 11.85 -13.49
CA VAL A 247 2.06 12.97 -12.55
C VAL A 247 1.61 12.56 -11.15
N PRO A 248 2.12 13.22 -10.09
CA PRO A 248 1.67 12.99 -8.72
C PRO A 248 0.14 13.07 -8.61
N SER A 249 -0.44 12.06 -7.99
CA SER A 249 -1.89 11.84 -8.01
C SER A 249 -2.38 11.08 -6.79
N VAL A 250 -3.70 11.18 -6.59
CA VAL A 250 -4.46 10.34 -5.66
C VAL A 250 -5.60 9.68 -6.43
N ALA A 251 -6.26 8.68 -5.85
CA ALA A 251 -7.51 8.16 -6.39
C ALA A 251 -8.63 8.25 -5.37
N GLY A 252 -9.80 8.79 -5.75
CA GLY A 252 -10.92 9.00 -4.85
C GLY A 252 -11.98 9.96 -5.38
N PRO A 253 -13.02 10.26 -4.57
CA PRO A 253 -13.18 9.85 -3.17
C PRO A 253 -13.87 8.50 -2.95
N LYS A 254 -14.29 7.78 -4.00
CA LYS A 254 -15.13 6.58 -3.87
C LYS A 254 -14.63 5.33 -4.60
N ARG A 255 -13.72 5.46 -5.57
CA ARG A 255 -13.27 4.31 -6.38
C ARG A 255 -11.77 4.39 -6.71
N PRO A 256 -11.08 3.24 -6.88
CA PRO A 256 -9.63 3.21 -7.13
C PRO A 256 -9.23 3.77 -8.51
N GLN A 257 -10.13 3.71 -9.48
CA GLN A 257 -9.90 4.24 -10.83
C GLN A 257 -10.19 5.73 -10.98
N ASP A 258 -10.75 6.38 -9.96
CA ASP A 258 -11.04 7.81 -9.94
C ASP A 258 -9.76 8.60 -9.64
N ARG A 259 -8.74 8.45 -10.50
CA ARG A 259 -7.46 9.13 -10.38
C ARG A 259 -7.62 10.63 -10.64
N LEU A 260 -7.02 11.43 -9.76
CA LEU A 260 -6.99 12.89 -9.77
C LEU A 260 -5.54 13.34 -9.71
N ALA A 261 -5.15 14.30 -10.55
CA ALA A 261 -3.87 14.98 -10.35
C ALA A 261 -3.93 15.75 -9.02
N LEU A 262 -2.77 15.92 -8.37
CA LEU A 262 -2.74 16.45 -6.99
C LEU A 262 -3.39 17.86 -6.86
N GLY A 263 -3.20 18.72 -7.86
CA GLY A 263 -3.85 20.06 -7.90
C GLY A 263 -5.36 20.05 -8.16
N GLU A 264 -5.95 18.90 -8.50
CA GLU A 264 -7.38 18.77 -8.78
C GLU A 264 -8.18 18.31 -7.55
N VAL A 265 -7.52 17.86 -6.48
CA VAL A 265 -8.16 17.23 -5.32
C VAL A 265 -9.13 18.19 -4.62
N LYS A 266 -8.69 19.41 -4.32
CA LYS A 266 -9.52 20.46 -3.69
C LYS A 266 -10.81 20.72 -4.47
N LYS A 267 -10.66 20.94 -5.79
CA LYS A 267 -11.79 21.18 -6.70
C LYS A 267 -12.72 19.97 -6.80
N ASN A 268 -12.15 18.77 -6.91
CA ASN A 268 -12.93 17.53 -7.00
C ASN A 268 -13.72 17.27 -5.71
N PHE A 269 -13.10 17.51 -4.54
CA PHE A 269 -13.78 17.38 -3.25
C PHE A 269 -14.98 18.34 -3.16
N SER A 270 -14.78 19.61 -3.51
CA SER A 270 -15.85 20.63 -3.54
C SER A 270 -17.03 20.22 -4.43
N GLN A 271 -16.75 19.66 -5.61
CA GLN A 271 -17.79 19.15 -6.51
C GLN A 271 -18.52 17.92 -5.94
N ASN A 272 -17.78 17.02 -5.28
CA ASN A 272 -18.33 15.80 -4.70
C ASN A 272 -19.15 16.07 -3.44
N LEU A 273 -18.87 17.11 -2.66
CA LEU A 273 -19.71 17.50 -1.53
C LEU A 273 -21.17 17.66 -1.95
N GLN A 274 -21.42 18.40 -3.03
CA GLN A 274 -22.77 18.62 -3.54
C GLN A 274 -23.30 17.42 -4.31
N LYS A 275 -22.56 16.95 -5.32
CA LYS A 275 -23.06 15.95 -6.29
C LYS A 275 -22.91 14.50 -5.83
N GLY A 276 -21.87 14.22 -5.04
CA GLY A 276 -21.51 12.86 -4.62
C GLY A 276 -22.01 12.50 -3.23
N PHE A 277 -22.11 13.48 -2.32
CA PHE A 277 -22.53 13.28 -0.93
C PHE A 277 -23.86 13.98 -0.58
N GLY A 278 -24.49 14.66 -1.56
CA GLY A 278 -25.81 15.27 -1.39
C GLY A 278 -25.84 16.46 -0.43
N LYS A 279 -24.71 17.14 -0.22
CA LYS A 279 -24.60 18.26 0.73
C LYS A 279 -24.96 19.59 0.07
N THR A 280 -25.91 20.32 0.64
CA THR A 280 -26.18 21.71 0.25
C THR A 280 -25.20 22.63 0.98
N VAL A 281 -23.95 22.66 0.52
CA VAL A 281 -22.89 23.49 1.09
C VAL A 281 -22.46 24.57 0.12
N VAL A 282 -22.30 25.78 0.65
CA VAL A 282 -21.71 26.94 -0.04
C VAL A 282 -20.35 27.23 0.57
N ALA A 283 -19.38 27.65 -0.25
CA ALA A 283 -18.09 28.11 0.26
C ALA A 283 -18.31 29.32 1.17
N CYS A 284 -17.77 29.26 2.38
CA CYS A 284 -17.85 30.28 3.41
C CYS A 284 -16.49 30.36 4.09
N PRO A 285 -15.50 30.94 3.40
CA PRO A 285 -14.12 30.89 3.84
C PRO A 285 -13.98 31.56 5.21
N ASP A 286 -13.39 30.86 6.17
CA ASP A 286 -12.94 31.47 7.42
C ASP A 286 -11.42 31.28 7.52
N ALA A 287 -10.74 32.27 8.09
CA ALA A 287 -9.33 32.09 8.36
C ALA A 287 -9.20 31.07 9.48
N GLU A 288 -8.35 30.05 9.30
CA GLU A 288 -7.91 29.29 10.47
C GLU A 288 -7.31 30.28 11.50
N SER A 289 -7.36 29.97 12.80
CA SER A 289 -6.83 30.91 13.80
C SER A 289 -5.30 31.04 13.68
N GLY A 290 -4.77 32.22 13.34
CA GLY A 290 -3.33 32.49 13.36
C GLY A 290 -2.83 33.49 12.30
N LYS A 291 -1.60 34.01 12.46
CA LYS A 291 -0.94 34.80 11.42
C LYS A 291 -0.54 33.87 10.26
N GLY A 292 -0.96 34.23 9.04
CA GLY A 292 -0.70 33.45 7.83
C GLY A 292 -1.70 32.33 7.57
N ALA A 293 -2.70 32.11 8.44
CA ALA A 293 -3.66 31.03 8.34
C ALA A 293 -4.20 30.73 6.93
N ARG A 294 -4.18 29.44 6.58
CA ARG A 294 -4.91 28.94 5.41
C ARG A 294 -6.40 29.25 5.57
N LEU A 295 -7.06 29.58 4.47
CA LEU A 295 -8.52 29.72 4.43
C LEU A 295 -9.15 28.33 4.40
N ASP A 296 -9.98 28.03 5.39
CA ASP A 296 -10.87 26.86 5.36
C ASP A 296 -12.08 27.23 4.50
N THR A 297 -12.25 26.59 3.34
CA THR A 297 -13.34 26.91 2.40
C THR A 297 -14.73 26.73 3.02
N TYR A 298 -14.84 25.93 4.08
CA TYR A 298 -16.09 25.54 4.73
C TYR A 298 -16.14 25.92 6.21
N GLY A 299 -15.41 26.97 6.61
CA GLY A 299 -15.28 27.41 8.00
C GLY A 299 -16.61 27.65 8.74
N CYS A 300 -17.67 28.09 8.07
CA CYS A 300 -18.99 28.27 8.69
C CYS A 300 -19.69 26.96 9.11
N TYR A 301 -19.21 25.80 8.65
CA TYR A 301 -19.69 24.48 9.06
C TYR A 301 -18.81 23.87 10.18
N ALA A 302 -17.92 24.66 10.78
CA ALA A 302 -17.04 24.19 11.83
C ALA A 302 -17.82 23.66 13.04
N VAL A 303 -17.43 22.47 13.51
CA VAL A 303 -17.90 21.88 14.75
C VAL A 303 -16.75 21.82 15.74
N ASP A 304 -16.96 22.41 16.91
CA ASP A 304 -15.99 22.34 18.00
C ASP A 304 -15.89 20.92 18.57
N ALA A 305 -14.67 20.50 18.84
CA ALA A 305 -14.33 19.30 19.60
C ALA A 305 -13.13 19.57 20.50
N THR A 306 -12.85 18.65 21.42
CA THR A 306 -11.67 18.74 22.29
C THR A 306 -10.92 17.42 22.24
N ILE A 307 -9.66 17.44 21.84
CA ILE A 307 -8.79 16.26 21.74
C ILE A 307 -7.74 16.35 22.84
N GLY A 308 -7.89 15.54 23.89
CA GLY A 308 -7.14 15.75 25.13
C GLY A 308 -7.50 17.12 25.72
N ASP A 309 -6.50 17.99 25.89
CA ASP A 309 -6.68 19.38 26.35
C ASP A 309 -6.68 20.41 25.21
N VAL A 310 -6.72 19.96 23.95
CA VAL A 310 -6.60 20.83 22.77
C VAL A 310 -7.97 21.07 22.13
N PRO A 311 -8.52 22.29 22.17
CA PRO A 311 -9.73 22.64 21.44
C PRO A 311 -9.43 22.66 19.93
N VAL A 312 -10.31 22.05 19.13
CA VAL A 312 -10.18 21.96 17.69
C VAL A 312 -11.52 22.22 17.00
N LYS A 313 -11.46 22.60 15.72
CA LYS A 313 -12.62 22.79 14.86
C LYS A 313 -12.52 21.86 13.67
N LEU A 314 -13.53 21.04 13.44
CA LEU A 314 -13.61 20.16 12.27
C LEU A 314 -14.61 20.70 11.27
N THR A 315 -14.25 20.65 9.99
CA THR A 315 -15.08 21.10 8.86
C THR A 315 -15.15 20.01 7.78
N HIS A 316 -15.91 20.28 6.72
CA HIS A 316 -15.89 19.42 5.53
C HIS A 316 -14.49 19.32 4.94
N GLY A 317 -14.05 18.09 4.65
CA GLY A 317 -12.74 17.81 4.07
C GLY A 317 -11.66 17.52 5.10
N ALA A 318 -11.93 17.72 6.40
CA ALA A 318 -10.99 17.34 7.45
C ALA A 318 -10.54 15.88 7.30
N VAL A 319 -9.24 15.64 7.35
CA VAL A 319 -8.65 14.30 7.32
C VAL A 319 -8.81 13.69 8.70
N ALA A 320 -9.73 12.72 8.83
CA ALA A 320 -9.97 12.02 10.08
C ALA A 320 -9.04 10.81 10.25
N ILE A 321 -8.65 10.17 9.14
CA ILE A 321 -7.74 9.01 9.13
C ILE A 321 -6.61 9.27 8.13
N ALA A 322 -5.37 9.08 8.57
CA ALA A 322 -4.19 9.04 7.71
C ALA A 322 -3.38 7.77 8.00
N SER A 323 -3.44 6.77 7.12
CA SER A 323 -2.87 5.46 7.40
C SER A 323 -1.88 5.00 6.33
N ILE A 324 -0.63 4.80 6.74
CA ILE A 324 0.35 4.09 5.93
C ILE A 324 0.13 2.59 6.19
N THR A 325 -0.53 1.93 5.26
CA THR A 325 -1.06 0.58 5.37
C THR A 325 -0.92 -0.14 4.03
N SER A 326 -1.30 -1.43 3.99
CA SER A 326 -1.38 -2.28 2.79
C SER A 326 -0.05 -2.75 2.24
N CYS A 327 -0.01 -4.05 1.94
CA CYS A 327 1.06 -4.67 1.16
C CYS A 327 1.34 -3.96 -0.17
N THR A 328 0.36 -3.26 -0.77
CA THR A 328 0.53 -2.53 -2.03
C THR A 328 1.72 -1.58 -2.00
N ASN A 329 1.88 -0.81 -0.93
CA ASN A 329 2.91 0.24 -0.85
C ASN A 329 3.98 -0.06 0.21
N THR A 330 3.65 -0.79 1.28
CA THR A 330 4.61 -1.09 2.36
C THR A 330 5.71 -2.06 1.94
N SER A 331 5.50 -2.81 0.85
CA SER A 331 6.53 -3.69 0.26
C SER A 331 7.60 -2.94 -0.53
N SER A 332 7.43 -1.63 -0.76
CA SER A 332 8.41 -0.81 -1.47
C SER A 332 9.27 -0.01 -0.48
N PRO A 333 10.56 -0.37 -0.31
CA PRO A 333 11.45 0.42 0.53
C PRO A 333 11.59 1.87 0.06
N ALA A 334 11.53 2.14 -1.25
CA ALA A 334 11.60 3.50 -1.77
C ALA A 334 10.42 4.36 -1.30
N LEU A 335 9.20 3.79 -1.26
CA LEU A 335 8.01 4.50 -0.75
C LEU A 335 8.10 4.74 0.76
N MET A 336 8.51 3.73 1.52
CA MET A 336 8.59 3.81 2.98
C MET A 336 9.74 4.71 3.47
N ILE A 337 10.93 4.60 2.87
CA ILE A 337 12.05 5.50 3.12
C ILE A 337 11.69 6.93 2.69
N GLY A 338 11.02 7.10 1.55
CA GLY A 338 10.54 8.41 1.13
C GLY A 338 9.55 9.03 2.13
N ALA A 339 8.63 8.24 2.70
CA ALA A 339 7.76 8.69 3.77
C ALA A 339 8.55 9.10 5.03
N GLY A 340 9.53 8.30 5.43
CA GLY A 340 10.43 8.62 6.54
C GLY A 340 11.23 9.91 6.33
N LEU A 341 11.77 10.12 5.12
CA LEU A 341 12.49 11.34 4.75
C LEU A 341 11.57 12.57 4.74
N LEU A 342 10.33 12.43 4.23
CA LEU A 342 9.34 13.51 4.30
C LEU A 342 9.00 13.84 5.76
N ALA A 343 8.82 12.82 6.60
CA ALA A 343 8.58 13.01 8.03
C ALA A 343 9.74 13.74 8.71
N LYS A 344 10.98 13.33 8.43
CA LYS A 344 12.18 13.98 8.93
C LYS A 344 12.20 15.47 8.57
N LYS A 345 12.03 15.80 7.29
CA LYS A 345 12.01 17.19 6.82
C LYS A 345 10.86 18.00 7.43
N ALA A 346 9.68 17.40 7.62
CA ALA A 346 8.54 18.06 8.26
C ALA A 346 8.82 18.38 9.74
N VAL A 347 9.34 17.42 10.51
CA VAL A 347 9.70 17.60 11.92
C VAL A 347 10.80 18.64 12.09
N GLU A 348 11.84 18.60 11.25
CA GLU A 348 12.95 19.58 11.28
C GLU A 348 12.47 21.00 10.92
N LYS A 349 11.37 21.13 10.17
CA LYS A 349 10.67 22.39 9.90
C LYS A 349 9.66 22.77 10.99
N GLY A 350 9.51 21.95 12.04
CA GLY A 350 8.61 22.16 13.17
C GLY A 350 7.14 21.93 12.87
N LEU A 351 6.82 21.14 11.83
CA LEU A 351 5.45 20.74 11.54
C LEU A 351 5.02 19.56 12.40
N SER A 352 3.72 19.49 12.68
CA SER A 352 3.07 18.34 13.32
C SER A 352 1.69 18.09 12.71
N PRO A 353 1.16 16.85 12.72
CA PRO A 353 -0.19 16.58 12.25
C PRO A 353 -1.23 17.30 13.09
N ARG A 354 -2.37 17.59 12.49
CA ARG A 354 -3.49 18.18 13.23
C ARG A 354 -3.99 17.21 14.32
N PRO A 355 -4.41 17.71 15.50
CA PRO A 355 -4.70 16.84 16.65
C PRO A 355 -5.79 15.78 16.42
N TRP A 356 -6.76 16.06 15.55
CA TRP A 356 -7.89 15.17 15.24
C TRP A 356 -7.54 14.02 14.28
N VAL A 357 -6.37 14.06 13.63
CA VAL A 357 -5.99 13.04 12.66
C VAL A 357 -5.61 11.74 13.38
N LYS A 358 -6.34 10.67 13.11
CA LYS A 358 -5.95 9.31 13.51
C LYS A 358 -4.87 8.80 12.55
N ALA A 359 -3.61 8.95 12.94
CA ALA A 359 -2.45 8.51 12.18
C ALA A 359 -2.01 7.10 12.58
N SER A 360 -1.64 6.25 11.63
CA SER A 360 -1.14 4.89 11.91
C SER A 360 -0.17 4.38 10.86
N LEU A 361 0.80 3.58 11.30
CA LEU A 361 1.69 2.81 10.43
C LEU A 361 1.40 1.31 10.62
N ALA A 362 1.00 0.62 9.57
CA ALA A 362 0.76 -0.83 9.53
C ALA A 362 1.62 -1.48 8.45
N PRO A 363 2.90 -1.79 8.73
CA PRO A 363 3.83 -2.35 7.75
C PRO A 363 3.47 -3.80 7.40
N GLY A 364 3.73 -4.20 6.15
CA GLY A 364 3.48 -5.58 5.73
C GLY A 364 4.57 -6.59 6.10
N SER A 365 5.70 -6.17 6.69
CA SER A 365 6.67 -7.05 7.35
C SER A 365 7.51 -6.29 8.37
N ARG A 366 8.16 -7.01 9.29
CA ARG A 366 9.10 -6.44 10.28
C ARG A 366 10.36 -5.85 9.66
N VAL A 367 10.72 -6.29 8.45
CA VAL A 367 11.83 -5.72 7.67
C VAL A 367 11.63 -4.22 7.45
N VAL A 368 10.39 -3.78 7.25
CA VAL A 368 10.06 -2.36 7.07
C VAL A 368 10.49 -1.51 8.26
N THR A 369 10.13 -1.93 9.46
CA THR A 369 10.52 -1.23 10.68
C THR A 369 12.03 -1.32 10.94
N ALA A 370 12.66 -2.44 10.60
CA ALA A 370 14.10 -2.62 10.76
C ALA A 370 14.91 -1.61 9.92
N TYR A 371 14.60 -1.44 8.62
CA TYR A 371 15.32 -0.46 7.81
C TYR A 371 14.94 0.99 8.14
N LEU A 372 13.70 1.27 8.55
CA LEU A 372 13.31 2.62 8.98
C LEU A 372 14.05 3.02 10.26
N ALA A 373 14.22 2.09 11.20
CA ALA A 373 15.01 2.30 12.41
C ALA A 373 16.49 2.47 12.09
N GLN A 374 17.07 1.61 11.24
CA GLN A 374 18.47 1.72 10.82
C GLN A 374 18.76 3.04 10.09
N ALA A 375 17.83 3.54 9.28
CA ALA A 375 17.94 4.84 8.61
C ALA A 375 17.78 6.03 9.57
N GLY A 376 17.41 5.79 10.84
CA GLY A 376 17.05 6.84 11.79
C GLY A 376 15.78 7.60 11.40
N LEU A 377 14.88 6.99 10.62
CA LEU A 377 13.67 7.62 10.10
C LEU A 377 12.41 7.24 10.90
N LEU A 378 12.41 6.10 11.58
CA LEU A 378 11.26 5.63 12.36
C LEU A 378 10.85 6.64 13.44
N SER A 379 11.80 7.20 14.18
CA SER A 379 11.52 8.19 15.23
C SER A 379 10.86 9.48 14.70
N TYR A 380 11.12 9.85 13.45
CA TYR A 380 10.46 11.00 12.83
C TYR A 380 9.02 10.67 12.40
N LEU A 381 8.76 9.45 11.94
CA LEU A 381 7.39 8.97 11.70
C LEU A 381 6.59 8.97 13.01
N GLU A 382 7.19 8.46 14.09
CA GLU A 382 6.61 8.43 15.44
C GLU A 382 6.36 9.85 15.99
N ALA A 383 7.28 10.80 15.77
CA ALA A 383 7.07 12.21 16.12
C ALA A 383 5.86 12.83 15.39
N LEU A 384 5.53 12.33 14.19
CA LEU A 384 4.31 12.66 13.46
C LEU A 384 3.15 11.68 13.74
N ARG A 385 3.20 10.96 14.86
CA ARG A 385 2.17 10.00 15.32
C ARG A 385 1.97 8.76 14.42
N PHE A 386 2.81 8.54 13.42
CA PHE A 386 2.81 7.30 12.62
C PHE A 386 3.58 6.18 13.36
N HIS A 387 3.12 5.87 14.57
CA HIS A 387 3.60 4.72 15.33
C HIS A 387 3.12 3.41 14.69
N VAL A 388 3.90 2.36 14.89
CA VAL A 388 3.53 1.00 14.45
C VAL A 388 2.27 0.58 15.21
N ALA A 389 1.16 0.42 14.48
CA ALA A 389 -0.09 -0.10 15.00
C ALA A 389 -0.15 -1.64 14.90
N GLY A 390 0.62 -2.22 13.98
CA GLY A 390 0.89 -3.65 13.88
C GLY A 390 1.16 -4.14 12.45
N TYR A 391 1.58 -5.40 12.34
CA TYR A 391 2.03 -6.00 11.08
C TYR A 391 0.90 -6.79 10.40
N ALA A 392 -0.12 -6.09 9.91
CA ALA A 392 -1.34 -6.68 9.38
C ALA A 392 -2.05 -5.76 8.37
N CYS A 393 -3.11 -6.26 7.72
CA CYS A 393 -3.88 -5.51 6.71
C CYS A 393 -4.51 -4.23 7.27
N ALA A 394 -4.96 -4.25 8.53
CA ALA A 394 -5.40 -3.10 9.29
C ALA A 394 -6.41 -2.20 8.51
N THR A 395 -6.11 -0.90 8.41
CA THR A 395 -6.97 0.09 7.75
C THR A 395 -7.27 -0.26 6.29
N CYS A 396 -6.38 -0.97 5.57
CA CYS A 396 -6.59 -1.34 4.17
C CYS A 396 -7.86 -2.19 3.95
N ILE A 397 -8.23 -3.01 4.94
CA ILE A 397 -9.40 -3.88 4.88
C ILE A 397 -10.63 -3.33 5.61
N GLY A 398 -10.51 -2.13 6.18
CA GLY A 398 -11.55 -1.49 7.00
C GLY A 398 -11.41 -1.71 8.50
N ASN A 399 -10.37 -2.44 8.93
CA ASN A 399 -10.04 -2.64 10.34
C ASN A 399 -9.31 -1.40 10.90
N SER A 400 -9.91 -0.22 10.71
CA SER A 400 -9.38 1.08 11.13
C SER A 400 -9.68 1.43 12.60
N GLY A 401 -10.48 0.60 13.29
CA GLY A 401 -11.00 0.89 14.62
C GLY A 401 -11.89 2.14 14.66
N ASP A 402 -12.29 2.56 15.86
CA ASP A 402 -13.10 3.76 16.02
C ASP A 402 -12.28 5.05 15.82
N LEU A 403 -12.93 6.10 15.34
CA LEU A 403 -12.36 7.45 15.44
C LEU A 403 -12.30 7.86 16.92
N PRO A 404 -11.36 8.74 17.32
CA PRO A 404 -11.40 9.33 18.66
C PRO A 404 -12.80 9.89 18.95
N ALA A 405 -13.37 9.56 20.11
CA ALA A 405 -14.79 9.86 20.39
C ALA A 405 -15.20 11.31 20.10
N PRO A 406 -14.42 12.35 20.49
CA PRO A 406 -14.76 13.74 20.17
C PRO A 406 -14.79 14.04 18.67
N VAL A 407 -13.92 13.39 17.89
CA VAL A 407 -13.92 13.50 16.42
C VAL A 407 -15.17 12.84 15.85
N GLY A 408 -15.47 11.61 16.26
CA GLY A 408 -16.64 10.86 15.79
C GLY A 408 -17.95 11.59 16.12
N GLU A 409 -18.05 12.19 17.30
CA GLU A 409 -19.19 13.01 17.73
C GLU A 409 -19.32 14.30 16.90
N ALA A 410 -18.22 15.03 16.67
CA ALA A 410 -18.23 16.22 15.84
C ALA A 410 -18.66 15.93 14.40
N VAL A 411 -18.16 14.83 13.82
CA VAL A 411 -18.55 14.36 12.48
C VAL A 411 -20.05 14.08 12.39
N LYS A 412 -20.61 13.38 13.39
CA LYS A 412 -22.05 13.08 13.44
C LYS A 412 -22.88 14.34 13.65
N LYS A 413 -22.50 15.20 14.59
CA LYS A 413 -23.21 16.43 14.97
C LYS A 413 -23.28 17.44 13.82
N GLY A 414 -22.18 17.63 13.10
CA GLY A 414 -22.13 18.52 11.93
C GLY A 414 -22.57 17.85 10.63
N ASP A 415 -22.87 16.55 10.65
CA ASP A 415 -23.02 15.71 9.46
C ASP A 415 -21.90 15.99 8.44
N LEU A 416 -20.67 16.03 8.94
CA LEU A 416 -19.48 16.41 8.19
C LEU A 416 -19.11 15.31 7.19
N VAL A 417 -18.57 15.73 6.06
CA VAL A 417 -17.92 14.83 5.08
C VAL A 417 -16.43 14.92 5.35
N VAL A 418 -15.93 14.01 6.17
CA VAL A 418 -14.50 13.89 6.48
C VAL A 418 -13.81 12.89 5.55
N ALA A 419 -12.50 13.04 5.44
CA ALA A 419 -11.65 12.29 4.54
C ALA A 419 -10.79 11.24 5.25
N GLY A 420 -10.55 10.12 4.57
CA GLY A 420 -9.55 9.12 4.91
C GLY A 420 -8.52 9.07 3.80
N VAL A 421 -7.25 9.22 4.14
CA VAL A 421 -6.14 9.14 3.17
C VAL A 421 -5.27 7.96 3.54
N VAL A 422 -5.19 6.98 2.66
CA VAL A 422 -4.55 5.70 2.96
C VAL A 422 -3.64 5.25 1.82
N SER A 423 -2.55 4.56 2.12
CA SER A 423 -1.69 3.92 1.11
C SER A 423 -2.20 2.53 0.70
N GLY A 424 -3.52 2.35 0.72
CA GLY A 424 -4.19 1.11 0.31
C GLY A 424 -4.47 1.02 -1.19
N ASN A 425 -5.35 0.09 -1.55
CA ASN A 425 -5.81 -0.15 -2.93
C ASN A 425 -7.33 -0.01 -3.13
N ARG A 426 -8.12 0.05 -2.05
CA ARG A 426 -9.59 0.21 -2.09
C ARG A 426 -10.08 1.35 -1.23
N ASN A 427 -10.98 2.14 -1.77
CA ASN A 427 -11.52 3.37 -1.17
C ASN A 427 -13.03 3.52 -1.38
N PHE A 428 -13.76 2.41 -1.47
CA PHE A 428 -15.23 2.44 -1.54
C PHE A 428 -15.82 3.13 -0.29
N GLU A 429 -16.96 3.79 -0.45
CA GLU A 429 -17.65 4.43 0.67
C GLU A 429 -17.94 3.41 1.79
N GLY A 430 -17.58 3.75 3.03
CA GLY A 430 -17.70 2.84 4.19
C GLY A 430 -16.64 1.73 4.27
N ARG A 431 -15.77 1.55 3.27
CA ARG A 431 -14.71 0.51 3.30
C ARG A 431 -13.65 0.78 4.35
N ILE A 432 -13.21 2.03 4.50
CA ILE A 432 -12.11 2.39 5.41
C ILE A 432 -12.62 2.54 6.84
N ASN A 433 -13.67 3.32 7.03
CA ASN A 433 -14.32 3.55 8.32
C ASN A 433 -15.77 4.00 8.09
N PRO A 434 -16.75 3.59 8.92
CA PRO A 434 -18.16 3.96 8.76
C PRO A 434 -18.44 5.48 8.80
N LEU A 435 -17.61 6.27 9.49
CA LEU A 435 -17.78 7.72 9.62
C LEU A 435 -17.01 8.50 8.53
N VAL A 436 -16.22 7.83 7.70
CA VAL A 436 -15.36 8.47 6.70
C VAL A 436 -15.93 8.23 5.30
N LYS A 437 -16.59 9.26 4.77
CA LYS A 437 -17.32 9.20 3.49
C LYS A 437 -16.41 9.40 2.28
N ALA A 438 -15.37 10.24 2.39
CA ALA A 438 -14.45 10.53 1.28
C ALA A 438 -13.11 9.81 1.48
N ASN A 439 -12.76 8.86 0.61
CA ASN A 439 -11.56 8.05 0.79
C ASN A 439 -10.60 8.20 -0.39
N TYR A 440 -9.33 8.52 -0.10
CA TYR A 440 -8.30 8.77 -1.09
C TYR A 440 -7.15 7.77 -0.94
N LEU A 441 -6.80 7.11 -2.05
CA LEU A 441 -5.60 6.29 -2.17
C LEU A 441 -4.44 7.19 -2.56
N ALA A 442 -3.34 7.12 -1.83
CA ALA A 442 -2.17 7.98 -2.05
C ALA A 442 -0.87 7.25 -1.70
N SER A 443 0.28 7.79 -2.15
CA SER A 443 1.58 7.28 -1.71
C SER A 443 1.78 7.50 -0.20
N PRO A 444 2.62 6.70 0.49
CA PRO A 444 2.93 6.92 1.90
C PRO A 444 3.38 8.35 2.24
N GLN A 445 4.13 9.01 1.34
CA GLN A 445 4.54 10.40 1.44
C GLN A 445 3.33 11.36 1.46
N LEU A 446 2.37 11.15 0.56
CA LEU A 446 1.17 11.98 0.50
C LEU A 446 0.23 11.73 1.68
N VAL A 447 0.18 10.51 2.22
CA VAL A 447 -0.55 10.23 3.48
C VAL A 447 -0.05 11.14 4.60
N ILE A 448 1.27 11.28 4.76
CA ILE A 448 1.86 12.19 5.76
C ILE A 448 1.55 13.65 5.41
N ALA A 449 1.68 14.06 4.15
CA ALA A 449 1.38 15.42 3.72
C ALA A 449 -0.07 15.83 4.06
N TYR A 450 -1.05 14.94 3.79
CA TYR A 450 -2.45 15.17 4.15
C TYR A 450 -2.70 15.13 5.66
N ALA A 451 -1.96 14.34 6.43
CA ALA A 451 -2.02 14.35 7.90
C ALA A 451 -1.52 15.70 8.48
N LEU A 452 -0.43 16.23 7.93
CA LEU A 452 0.11 17.56 8.28
C LEU A 452 -0.89 18.66 7.94
N ALA A 453 -1.42 18.65 6.71
CA ALA A 453 -2.41 19.62 6.26
C ALA A 453 -3.75 19.52 7.01
N GLY A 454 -4.11 18.31 7.47
CA GLY A 454 -5.33 17.99 8.21
C GLY A 454 -6.63 18.09 7.41
N THR A 455 -6.56 18.29 6.09
CA THR A 455 -7.71 18.42 5.19
C THR A 455 -7.35 18.00 3.77
N VAL A 456 -8.32 17.51 3.00
CA VAL A 456 -8.22 17.35 1.54
C VAL A 456 -8.67 18.61 0.77
N ASP A 457 -9.20 19.61 1.47
CA ASP A 457 -9.50 20.94 0.94
C ASP A 457 -8.22 21.80 0.83
N ILE A 458 -7.21 21.28 0.13
CA ILE A 458 -5.91 21.93 -0.05
C ILE A 458 -5.39 21.73 -1.46
N ASP A 459 -4.85 22.79 -2.05
CA ASP A 459 -4.00 22.74 -3.23
C ASP A 459 -2.53 22.91 -2.84
N PHE A 460 -1.79 21.80 -2.80
CA PHE A 460 -0.38 21.79 -2.40
C PHE A 460 0.55 22.62 -3.32
N SER A 461 0.08 23.06 -4.50
CA SER A 461 0.86 23.90 -5.39
C SER A 461 0.84 25.38 -4.98
N THR A 462 -0.19 25.81 -4.25
CA THR A 462 -0.42 27.22 -3.90
C THR A 462 -0.55 27.44 -2.39
N GLU A 463 -0.88 26.41 -1.61
CA GLU A 463 -1.17 26.49 -0.19
C GLU A 463 -0.10 25.74 0.64
N PRO A 464 0.34 26.29 1.78
CA PRO A 464 1.30 25.62 2.65
C PRO A 464 0.66 24.49 3.46
N LEU A 465 1.49 23.53 3.87
CA LEU A 465 1.12 22.45 4.79
C LEU A 465 0.89 22.98 6.20
N GLY A 466 1.67 23.98 6.59
CA GLY A 466 1.64 24.59 7.90
C GLY A 466 2.73 25.64 8.05
N TYR A 467 2.97 26.06 9.29
CA TYR A 467 3.91 27.11 9.64
C TYR A 467 4.92 26.58 10.64
N GLY A 468 6.20 26.85 10.40
CA GLY A 468 7.26 26.52 11.35
C GLY A 468 7.21 27.40 12.60
N PRO A 469 8.08 27.15 13.60
CA PRO A 469 8.08 27.87 14.88
C PRO A 469 8.26 29.38 14.76
N ASN A 470 8.92 29.84 13.69
CA ASN A 470 9.15 31.26 13.40
C ASN A 470 8.01 31.92 12.59
N GLY A 471 6.97 31.16 12.23
CA GLY A 471 5.88 31.62 11.37
C GLY A 471 6.17 31.50 9.86
N ASP A 472 7.26 30.82 9.47
CA ASP A 472 7.60 30.57 8.07
C ASP A 472 6.63 29.55 7.45
N ALA A 473 6.04 29.88 6.31
CA ALA A 473 5.18 28.97 5.56
C ALA A 473 6.01 27.80 4.99
N VAL A 474 5.56 26.57 5.23
CA VAL A 474 6.20 25.36 4.71
C VAL A 474 5.29 24.71 3.68
N TYR A 475 5.75 24.62 2.44
CA TYR A 475 5.03 23.99 1.33
C TYR A 475 5.45 22.54 1.13
N LEU A 476 4.62 21.76 0.42
CA LEU A 476 4.94 20.36 0.11
C LEU A 476 6.30 20.21 -0.58
N LYS A 477 6.59 21.10 -1.55
CA LYS A 477 7.87 21.12 -2.28
C LYS A 477 9.10 21.33 -1.37
N ASP A 478 8.93 21.95 -0.20
CA ASP A 478 10.04 22.26 0.70
C ASP A 478 10.48 21.03 1.51
N ILE A 479 9.60 20.03 1.63
CA ILE A 479 9.83 18.81 2.41
C ILE A 479 9.76 17.53 1.57
N TRP A 480 9.44 17.63 0.28
CA TRP A 480 9.38 16.46 -0.60
C TRP A 480 10.80 15.92 -0.85
N PRO A 481 11.06 14.63 -0.59
CA PRO A 481 12.36 14.05 -0.83
C PRO A 481 12.61 13.89 -2.34
N THR A 482 13.83 14.18 -2.77
CA THR A 482 14.26 13.90 -4.13
C THR A 482 14.48 12.40 -4.33
N ARG A 483 14.43 11.93 -5.59
CA ARG A 483 14.73 10.53 -5.91
C ARG A 483 16.13 10.11 -5.45
N GLN A 484 17.10 11.01 -5.58
CA GLN A 484 18.48 10.75 -5.14
C GLN A 484 18.56 10.53 -3.62
N GLU A 485 17.91 11.38 -2.82
CA GLU A 485 17.86 11.22 -1.35
C GLU A 485 17.24 9.88 -0.96
N VAL A 486 16.17 9.46 -1.64
CA VAL A 486 15.51 8.16 -1.40
C VAL A 486 16.44 7.01 -1.77
N ASP A 487 17.04 7.04 -2.96
CA ASP A 487 17.91 5.96 -3.44
C ASP A 487 19.17 5.80 -2.57
N GLU A 488 19.75 6.91 -2.09
CA GLU A 488 20.88 6.90 -1.16
C GLU A 488 20.50 6.31 0.20
N ALA A 489 19.37 6.71 0.76
CA ALA A 489 18.88 6.18 2.03
C ALA A 489 18.50 4.69 1.93
N VAL A 490 17.87 4.26 0.82
CA VAL A 490 17.59 2.84 0.55
C VAL A 490 18.90 2.03 0.50
N ARG A 491 19.90 2.48 -0.26
CA ARG A 491 21.20 1.80 -0.36
C ARG A 491 21.93 1.72 0.99
N GLY A 492 21.79 2.74 1.84
CA GLY A 492 22.45 2.79 3.14
C GLY A 492 21.76 1.97 4.25
N ALA A 493 20.44 1.80 4.16
CA ALA A 493 19.66 1.20 5.25
C ALA A 493 19.14 -0.21 4.95
N VAL A 494 18.74 -0.51 3.72
CA VAL A 494 18.09 -1.79 3.39
C VAL A 494 19.16 -2.83 3.05
N THR A 495 19.23 -3.91 3.83
CA THR A 495 20.26 -4.93 3.65
C THR A 495 19.70 -6.34 3.59
N SER A 496 20.36 -7.22 2.84
CA SER A 496 19.99 -8.65 2.77
C SER A 496 19.98 -9.35 4.13
N LYS A 497 20.85 -8.92 5.06
CA LYS A 497 20.90 -9.42 6.43
C LYS A 497 19.58 -9.23 7.18
N MET A 498 18.85 -8.13 6.92
CA MET A 498 17.55 -7.88 7.55
C MET A 498 16.53 -8.92 7.13
N PHE A 499 16.42 -9.22 5.84
CA PHE A 499 15.49 -10.24 5.35
C PHE A 499 15.80 -11.61 5.99
N ASN A 500 17.07 -12.01 6.02
CA ASN A 500 17.45 -13.27 6.66
C ASN A 500 17.13 -13.29 8.16
N ALA A 501 17.34 -12.18 8.87
CA ALA A 501 17.06 -12.10 10.30
C ALA A 501 15.56 -12.18 10.59
N GLU A 502 14.77 -11.29 9.97
CA GLU A 502 13.33 -11.16 10.23
C GLU A 502 12.49 -12.35 9.73
N TYR A 503 13.02 -13.13 8.79
CA TYR A 503 12.35 -14.33 8.27
C TYR A 503 12.90 -15.65 8.80
N SER A 504 13.93 -15.62 9.65
CA SER A 504 14.52 -16.85 10.21
C SER A 504 13.56 -17.65 11.10
N ASP A 505 12.61 -16.98 11.73
CA ASP A 505 11.63 -17.53 12.67
C ASP A 505 10.18 -17.24 12.24
N VAL A 506 9.94 -17.02 10.94
CA VAL A 506 8.64 -16.62 10.37
C VAL A 506 7.47 -17.54 10.73
N PHE A 507 7.74 -18.81 11.09
CA PHE A 507 6.71 -19.79 11.48
C PHE A 507 6.61 -20.02 13.00
N THR A 508 7.49 -19.42 13.81
CA THR A 508 7.59 -19.69 15.25
C THR A 508 6.49 -18.98 16.04
N GLY A 509 6.22 -17.72 15.71
CA GLY A 509 5.27 -16.88 16.44
C GLY A 509 5.87 -16.24 17.70
N ASP A 510 5.09 -15.36 18.34
CA ASP A 510 5.45 -14.80 19.64
C ASP A 510 5.10 -15.76 20.79
N LEU A 511 5.32 -15.35 22.04
CA LEU A 511 4.98 -16.18 23.21
C LEU A 511 3.47 -16.44 23.39
N LYS A 512 2.61 -15.64 22.74
CA LYS A 512 1.15 -15.76 22.86
C LYS A 512 0.59 -16.79 21.86
N TRP A 513 1.24 -16.94 20.71
CA TRP A 513 0.95 -17.95 19.70
C TRP A 513 1.30 -19.36 20.18
#